data_AF-C6ZKW3-F1
#
_entry.id   AF-C6ZKW3-F1
#
_cell.length_a   1.000
_cell.length_b   1.000
_cell.length_c   1.000
_cell.angle_alpha   90.00
_cell.angle_beta   90.00
_cell.angle_gamma   90.00
#
_symmetry.space_group_name_H-M   'P 1'
#
loop_
_entity.id
_entity.type
_entity.pdbx_description
1 polymer ?
#
loop_
_entity_poly.entity_id
_entity_poly.type
_entity_poly.pdbx_seq_one_letter_code
_entity_poly.pdbx_strand_id
1 'polypeptide(L)'
;MNMMLGARATTDVIRHGAPKAEIEGLFSVENSRLLQEIFDEQGLEMGDEIIIRREILQNGRSISRVNGQMINLSVLRAIGQHLVDIHGQHDQEELMRPQLHIQMLDEFGDAAFWALKETYQTSFDAYRKMRKQVLEVKKNQQEHKARIEMLEFQMAEIEAANLQAGEDLVLNQEREKLLNHKNIADTLTNAYSMLDNEDFSSLANVRSAMNDMESVEEYDPEYREISSSLSETYYVLEDISKRLEAIIENLDFDGNRLMQVENRLDLLHTITRKYGGTVDDVLLYFAKITEEYNLLTGNNLSSEDMEAELKKLEVNLVDLAGQLASARHDLAQQLESEIKQELQDLYMEKAQFQVRFSKGKFSREGNETVEFYISTNPGENFKPLVKVASGGELSRLMLAIKSAFSRKEGKTSIVF
;
A
#
# COMPACT_ATOMS: atom_id res chain seq x y z
N MET A 1 42.51 -25.60 -25.86
CA MET A 1 42.01 -26.05 -24.55
C MET A 1 40.49 -26.23 -24.51
N ASN A 2 39.68 -25.31 -25.06
CA ASN A 2 38.19 -25.39 -25.13
C ASN A 2 37.60 -26.75 -25.52
N MET A 3 38.25 -27.46 -26.45
CA MET A 3 37.79 -28.77 -26.90
C MET A 3 37.95 -29.84 -25.82
N MET A 4 38.94 -29.76 -24.94
CA MET A 4 39.05 -30.69 -23.82
C MET A 4 37.91 -30.53 -22.81
N LEU A 5 37.30 -29.34 -22.72
CA LEU A 5 36.32 -28.97 -21.69
C LEU A 5 34.88 -28.89 -22.23
N GLY A 6 34.60 -29.59 -23.32
CA GLY A 6 33.22 -29.78 -23.81
C GLY A 6 32.74 -28.82 -24.91
N ALA A 7 33.61 -27.99 -25.50
CA ALA A 7 33.27 -27.23 -26.72
C ALA A 7 33.02 -28.16 -27.93
N ARG A 8 32.31 -27.69 -28.96
CA ARG A 8 32.17 -28.47 -30.20
C ARG A 8 33.54 -28.62 -30.88
N ALA A 9 33.86 -29.82 -31.31
CA ALA A 9 35.07 -30.11 -32.06
C ALA A 9 34.78 -30.09 -33.56
N THR A 10 35.65 -29.46 -34.35
CA THR A 10 35.64 -29.57 -35.82
C THR A 10 36.76 -30.52 -36.27
N THR A 11 36.64 -31.07 -37.47
CA THR A 11 37.68 -31.94 -38.05
C THR A 11 38.95 -31.19 -38.42
N ASP A 12 38.91 -29.86 -38.49
CA ASP A 12 40.03 -29.00 -38.91
C ASP A 12 41.22 -29.06 -37.95
N VAL A 13 41.00 -29.52 -36.71
CA VAL A 13 42.06 -29.70 -35.71
C VAL A 13 42.86 -30.99 -35.91
N ILE A 14 42.41 -31.87 -36.81
CA ILE A 14 43.12 -33.12 -37.14
C ILE A 14 44.27 -32.76 -38.06
N ARG A 15 45.49 -33.07 -37.64
CA ARG A 15 46.69 -32.88 -38.45
C ARG A 15 46.53 -33.57 -39.81
N HIS A 16 46.89 -32.87 -40.89
CA HIS A 16 46.77 -33.40 -42.25
C HIS A 16 47.43 -34.77 -42.38
N GLY A 17 46.68 -35.76 -42.87
CA GLY A 17 47.11 -37.16 -43.03
C GLY A 17 47.00 -38.04 -41.76
N ALA A 18 46.62 -37.49 -40.61
CA ALA A 18 46.42 -38.27 -39.38
C ALA A 18 44.97 -38.78 -39.25
N PRO A 19 44.74 -39.98 -38.69
CA PRO A 19 43.39 -40.56 -38.55
C PRO A 19 42.55 -39.91 -37.45
N LYS A 20 43.18 -39.27 -36.45
CA LYS A 20 42.53 -38.62 -35.31
C LYS A 20 43.37 -37.51 -34.70
N ALA A 21 42.72 -36.63 -33.94
CA ALA A 21 43.36 -35.74 -32.96
C ALA A 21 43.02 -36.21 -31.54
N GLU A 22 43.98 -36.17 -30.63
CA GLU A 22 43.82 -36.54 -29.22
C GLU A 22 44.34 -35.41 -28.33
N ILE A 23 43.57 -35.06 -27.31
CA ILE A 23 43.88 -34.04 -26.32
C ILE A 23 43.65 -34.65 -24.95
N GLU A 24 44.65 -34.58 -24.08
CA GLU A 24 44.57 -35.07 -22.71
C GLU A 24 45.09 -34.00 -21.76
N GLY A 25 44.45 -33.87 -20.59
CA GLY A 25 44.84 -32.95 -19.54
C GLY A 25 44.60 -33.56 -18.16
N LEU A 26 45.52 -33.26 -17.26
CA LEU A 26 45.47 -33.60 -15.85
C LEU A 26 45.15 -32.33 -15.07
N PHE A 27 44.14 -32.39 -14.21
CA PHE A 27 43.70 -31.27 -13.37
C PHE A 27 43.83 -31.66 -11.90
N SER A 28 44.48 -30.82 -11.10
CA SER A 28 44.43 -30.93 -9.64
C SER A 28 43.18 -30.19 -9.15
N VAL A 29 42.40 -30.81 -8.27
CA VAL A 29 41.10 -30.27 -7.85
C VAL A 29 41.05 -30.19 -6.33
N GLU A 30 40.74 -29.01 -5.80
CA GLU A 30 40.42 -28.83 -4.38
C GLU A 30 38.96 -29.25 -4.12
N ASN A 31 38.63 -29.66 -2.89
CA ASN A 31 37.32 -30.19 -2.50
C ASN A 31 36.14 -29.31 -2.99
N SER A 32 35.56 -29.68 -4.14
CA SER A 32 34.44 -28.99 -4.76
C SER A 32 33.20 -29.87 -4.70
N ARG A 33 32.25 -29.45 -3.86
CA ARG A 33 30.99 -30.17 -3.63
C ARG A 33 30.17 -30.36 -4.92
N LEU A 34 30.14 -29.35 -5.78
CA LEU A 34 29.42 -29.37 -7.06
C LEU A 34 30.04 -30.38 -8.05
N LEU A 35 31.37 -30.43 -8.13
CA LEU A 35 32.06 -31.44 -8.94
C LEU A 35 31.80 -32.85 -8.40
N GLN A 36 31.74 -33.01 -7.08
CA GLN A 36 31.47 -34.29 -6.45
C GLN A 36 30.06 -34.80 -6.77
N GLU A 37 29.04 -33.93 -6.74
CA GLU A 37 27.67 -34.28 -7.14
C GLU A 37 27.60 -34.75 -8.60
N ILE A 38 28.30 -34.07 -9.53
CA ILE A 38 28.36 -34.48 -10.94
C ILE A 38 29.07 -35.85 -11.10
N PHE A 39 30.12 -36.10 -10.31
CA PHE A 39 30.84 -37.38 -10.33
C PHE A 39 29.97 -38.52 -9.80
N ASP A 40 29.27 -38.31 -8.69
CA ASP A 40 28.36 -39.28 -8.08
C ASP A 40 27.21 -39.66 -9.03
N GLU A 41 26.62 -38.67 -9.72
CA GLU A 41 25.55 -38.90 -10.70
C GLU A 41 26.00 -39.76 -11.89
N GLN A 42 27.28 -39.69 -12.26
CA GLN A 42 27.86 -40.46 -13.36
C GLN A 42 28.49 -41.78 -12.89
N GLY A 43 28.49 -42.06 -11.59
CA GLY A 43 29.15 -43.23 -11.01
C GLY A 43 30.67 -43.18 -11.12
N LEU A 44 31.25 -41.98 -11.13
CA LEU A 44 32.69 -41.73 -11.18
C LEU A 44 33.24 -41.53 -9.76
N GLU A 45 34.40 -42.11 -9.46
CA GLU A 45 35.11 -41.80 -8.23
C GLU A 45 35.90 -40.49 -8.40
N MET A 46 35.68 -39.55 -7.48
CA MET A 46 36.40 -38.28 -7.40
C MET A 46 37.66 -38.50 -6.55
N GLY A 47 38.81 -38.12 -7.10
CA GLY A 47 40.08 -38.04 -6.37
C GLY A 47 40.71 -36.67 -6.54
N ASP A 48 41.88 -36.46 -5.93
CA ASP A 48 42.59 -35.17 -5.94
C ASP A 48 43.01 -34.72 -7.36
N GLU A 49 43.02 -35.65 -8.31
CA GLU A 49 43.34 -35.41 -9.72
C GLU A 49 42.24 -35.95 -10.65
N ILE A 50 41.96 -35.18 -11.71
CA ILE A 50 41.02 -35.54 -12.78
C ILE A 50 41.76 -35.57 -14.11
N ILE A 51 41.69 -36.70 -14.82
CA ILE A 51 42.24 -36.87 -16.17
C ILE A 51 41.10 -36.76 -17.17
N ILE A 52 41.17 -35.77 -18.05
CA ILE A 52 40.23 -35.61 -19.16
C ILE A 52 40.94 -35.93 -20.45
N ARG A 53 40.38 -36.85 -21.22
CA ARG A 53 40.87 -37.22 -22.56
C ARG A 53 39.77 -37.08 -23.59
N ARG A 54 40.07 -36.43 -24.71
CA ARG A 54 39.16 -36.31 -25.84
C ARG A 54 39.83 -36.68 -27.15
N GLU A 55 39.16 -37.54 -27.91
CA GLU A 55 39.58 -37.99 -29.24
C GLU A 55 38.58 -37.52 -30.30
N ILE A 56 39.09 -37.01 -31.42
CA ILE A 56 38.30 -36.51 -32.55
C ILE A 56 38.74 -37.27 -33.80
N LEU A 57 37.80 -38.04 -34.36
CA LEU A 57 38.04 -38.91 -35.51
C LEU A 57 37.71 -38.19 -36.83
N GLN A 58 38.35 -38.59 -37.93
CA GLN A 58 38.09 -38.02 -39.26
C GLN A 58 36.63 -38.13 -39.72
N ASN A 59 35.88 -39.11 -39.21
CA ASN A 59 34.45 -39.29 -39.50
C ASN A 59 33.54 -38.32 -38.72
N GLY A 60 34.10 -37.33 -38.02
CA GLY A 60 33.37 -36.34 -37.24
C GLY A 60 32.94 -36.82 -35.85
N ARG A 61 33.16 -38.10 -35.50
CA ARG A 61 32.83 -38.62 -34.17
C ARG A 61 33.87 -38.15 -33.14
N SER A 62 33.37 -37.69 -32.01
CA SER A 62 34.16 -37.29 -30.84
C SER A 62 33.92 -38.28 -29.70
N ILE A 63 34.97 -38.70 -29.01
CA ILE A 63 34.90 -39.56 -27.83
C ILE A 63 35.55 -38.81 -26.66
N SER A 64 34.84 -38.73 -25.54
CA SER A 64 35.30 -38.04 -24.33
C SER A 64 35.41 -39.03 -23.18
N ARG A 65 36.48 -38.93 -22.40
CA ARG A 65 36.71 -39.74 -21.21
C ARG A 65 37.13 -38.88 -20.03
N VAL A 66 36.65 -39.24 -18.85
CA VAL A 66 37.07 -38.68 -17.55
C VAL A 66 37.51 -39.85 -16.67
N ASN A 67 38.73 -39.78 -16.13
CA ASN A 67 39.36 -40.87 -15.35
C ASN A 67 39.24 -42.24 -16.04
N GLY A 68 39.39 -42.25 -17.37
CA GLY A 68 39.32 -43.45 -18.20
C GLY A 68 37.91 -43.93 -18.58
N GLN A 69 36.84 -43.39 -17.97
CA GLN A 69 35.46 -43.77 -18.29
C GLN A 69 34.85 -42.89 -19.39
N MET A 70 34.06 -43.48 -20.30
CA MET A 70 33.40 -42.71 -21.37
C MET A 70 32.24 -41.87 -20.83
N ILE A 71 32.25 -40.59 -21.16
CA ILE A 71 31.17 -39.66 -20.80
C ILE A 71 30.63 -38.95 -22.03
N ASN A 72 29.38 -38.48 -21.93
CA ASN A 72 28.78 -37.67 -22.98
C ASN A 72 29.35 -36.23 -22.96
N LEU A 73 29.12 -35.48 -24.05
CA LEU A 73 29.65 -34.13 -24.19
C LEU A 73 29.02 -33.12 -23.20
N SER A 74 27.77 -33.33 -22.80
CA SER A 74 27.06 -32.45 -21.85
C SER A 74 27.65 -32.55 -20.45
N VAL A 75 27.95 -33.76 -19.99
CA VAL A 75 28.62 -34.03 -18.71
C VAL A 75 30.03 -33.45 -18.75
N LEU A 76 30.77 -33.68 -19.85
CA LEU A 76 32.10 -33.10 -20.00
C LEU A 76 32.09 -31.57 -19.92
N ARG A 77 31.03 -30.94 -20.46
CA ARG A 77 30.86 -29.49 -20.38
C ARG A 77 30.55 -29.02 -18.96
N ALA A 78 29.68 -29.73 -18.24
CA ALA A 78 29.37 -29.42 -16.84
C ALA A 78 30.61 -29.55 -15.94
N ILE A 79 31.37 -30.63 -16.10
CA ILE A 79 32.67 -30.80 -15.41
C ILE A 79 33.64 -29.68 -15.81
N GLY A 80 33.75 -29.38 -17.10
CA GLY A 80 34.66 -28.36 -17.62
C GLY A 80 34.40 -26.95 -17.07
N GLN A 81 33.13 -26.59 -16.83
CA GLN A 81 32.75 -25.30 -16.23
C GLN A 81 33.28 -25.10 -14.81
N HIS A 82 33.57 -26.19 -14.08
CA HIS A 82 34.09 -26.12 -12.72
C HIS A 82 35.60 -26.33 -12.64
N LEU A 83 36.24 -26.84 -13.70
CA LEU A 83 37.69 -27.13 -13.70
C LEU A 83 38.53 -26.04 -14.32
N VAL A 84 38.05 -25.42 -15.38
CA VAL A 84 38.80 -24.37 -16.08
C VAL A 84 37.81 -23.31 -16.53
N ASP A 85 38.01 -22.11 -16.04
CA ASP A 85 37.36 -20.95 -16.60
C ASP A 85 38.11 -20.56 -17.89
N ILE A 86 37.67 -21.09 -19.03
CA ILE A 86 38.19 -20.66 -20.34
C ILE A 86 37.44 -19.42 -20.75
N HIS A 87 38.07 -18.29 -20.47
CA HIS A 87 37.46 -16.99 -20.69
C HIS A 87 37.50 -16.63 -22.17
N GLY A 88 36.31 -16.51 -22.75
CA GLY A 88 36.08 -16.05 -24.12
C GLY A 88 35.72 -14.57 -24.19
N GLN A 89 35.33 -14.11 -25.39
CA GLN A 89 34.91 -12.72 -25.66
C GLN A 89 33.81 -12.17 -24.73
N HIS A 90 33.05 -13.01 -24.02
CA HIS A 90 31.86 -12.60 -23.26
C HIS A 90 32.18 -11.84 -21.97
N ASP A 91 33.23 -12.19 -21.24
CA ASP A 91 33.52 -11.48 -19.98
C ASP A 91 34.21 -10.13 -20.20
N GLN A 92 34.87 -9.99 -21.36
CA GLN A 92 35.25 -8.68 -21.85
C GLN A 92 34.03 -7.80 -22.05
N GLU A 93 32.87 -8.35 -22.43
CA GLU A 93 31.66 -7.54 -22.59
C GLU A 93 31.08 -7.07 -21.25
N GLU A 94 31.16 -7.87 -20.19
CA GLU A 94 30.62 -7.49 -18.88
C GLU A 94 31.40 -6.36 -18.22
N LEU A 95 32.74 -6.44 -18.21
CA LEU A 95 33.59 -5.37 -17.67
C LEU A 95 33.47 -4.06 -18.48
N MET A 96 33.04 -4.16 -19.74
CA MET A 96 32.79 -3.01 -20.61
C MET A 96 31.38 -2.43 -20.44
N ARG A 97 30.54 -2.97 -19.54
CA ARG A 97 29.21 -2.47 -19.20
C ARG A 97 29.22 -1.79 -17.83
N PRO A 98 29.16 -0.44 -17.76
CA PRO A 98 29.16 0.29 -16.48
C PRO A 98 28.02 -0.13 -15.53
N GLN A 99 26.90 -0.62 -16.05
CA GLN A 99 25.77 -1.07 -15.24
C GLN A 99 26.10 -2.29 -14.35
N LEU A 100 27.11 -3.08 -14.71
CA LEU A 100 27.54 -4.26 -13.97
C LEU A 100 28.64 -3.97 -12.95
N HIS A 101 29.31 -2.82 -13.03
CA HIS A 101 30.45 -2.48 -12.16
C HIS A 101 30.07 -2.45 -10.68
N ILE A 102 28.83 -2.07 -10.35
CA ILE A 102 28.35 -2.10 -8.97
C ILE A 102 28.21 -3.52 -8.44
N GLN A 103 27.79 -4.47 -9.27
CA GLN A 103 27.67 -5.88 -8.89
C GLN A 103 29.06 -6.49 -8.69
N MET A 104 29.98 -6.20 -9.60
CA MET A 104 31.38 -6.63 -9.50
C MET A 104 32.05 -6.09 -8.24
N LEU A 105 31.85 -4.80 -7.91
CA LEU A 105 32.38 -4.25 -6.66
C LEU A 105 31.77 -4.92 -5.43
N ASP A 106 30.47 -5.20 -5.46
CA ASP A 106 29.73 -5.82 -4.35
C ASP A 106 30.15 -7.29 -4.12
N GLU A 107 30.63 -8.01 -5.15
CA GLU A 107 31.24 -9.34 -5.02
C GLU A 107 32.51 -9.34 -4.18
N PHE A 108 33.18 -8.19 -4.05
CA PHE A 108 34.26 -8.01 -3.11
C PHE A 108 33.78 -7.89 -1.65
N GLY A 109 32.47 -7.80 -1.41
CA GLY A 109 31.90 -7.75 -0.07
C GLY A 109 32.06 -9.05 0.71
N ASP A 110 32.29 -8.93 2.01
CA ASP A 110 32.24 -10.06 2.93
C ASP A 110 30.78 -10.38 3.36
N ALA A 111 30.60 -11.36 4.26
CA ALA A 111 29.27 -11.73 4.74
C ALA A 111 28.54 -10.56 5.43
N ALA A 112 29.26 -9.64 6.09
CA ALA A 112 28.67 -8.49 6.74
C ALA A 112 28.15 -7.47 5.71
N PHE A 113 28.90 -7.23 4.63
CA PHE A 113 28.47 -6.42 3.50
C PHE A 113 27.18 -6.96 2.86
N TRP A 114 27.12 -8.27 2.59
CA TRP A 114 25.94 -8.89 1.98
C TRP A 114 24.70 -8.82 2.88
N ALA A 115 24.87 -8.99 4.19
CA ALA A 115 23.77 -8.81 5.15
C ALA A 115 23.25 -7.36 5.18
N LEU A 116 24.16 -6.37 5.11
CA LEU A 116 23.79 -4.95 5.00
C LEU A 116 23.04 -4.68 3.69
N LYS A 117 23.53 -5.23 2.57
CA LYS A 117 22.89 -5.10 1.25
C LYS A 117 21.48 -5.71 1.24
N GLU A 118 21.30 -6.88 1.83
CA GLU A 118 19.98 -7.53 1.94
C GLU A 118 19.01 -6.70 2.80
N THR A 119 19.49 -6.14 3.91
CA THR A 119 18.71 -5.25 4.77
C THR A 119 18.26 -4.00 4.01
N TYR A 120 19.17 -3.39 3.24
CA TYR A 120 18.87 -2.28 2.35
C TYR A 120 17.81 -2.64 1.31
N GLN A 121 17.97 -3.77 0.62
CA GLN A 121 17.04 -4.23 -0.43
C GLN A 121 15.63 -4.43 0.13
N THR A 122 15.52 -5.07 1.29
CA THR A 122 14.23 -5.29 1.98
C THR A 122 13.55 -3.97 2.33
N SER A 123 14.31 -3.00 2.86
CA SER A 123 13.81 -1.66 3.16
C SER A 123 13.38 -0.90 1.90
N PHE A 124 14.17 -0.98 0.82
CA PHE A 124 13.84 -0.38 -0.47
C PHE A 124 12.57 -0.95 -1.08
N ASP A 125 12.39 -2.27 -1.05
CA ASP A 125 11.21 -2.93 -1.59
C ASP A 125 9.95 -2.55 -0.80
N ALA A 126 10.05 -2.47 0.54
CA ALA A 126 8.98 -1.96 1.40
C ALA A 126 8.64 -0.49 1.11
N TYR A 127 9.65 0.38 1.03
CA TYR A 127 9.48 1.79 0.67
C TYR A 127 8.82 1.96 -0.71
N ARG A 128 9.28 1.22 -1.71
CA ARG A 128 8.75 1.29 -3.08
C ARG A 128 7.29 0.87 -3.14
N LYS A 129 6.92 -0.20 -2.41
CA LYS A 129 5.55 -0.68 -2.32
C LYS A 129 4.65 0.37 -1.66
N MET A 130 5.05 0.89 -0.51
CA MET A 130 4.29 1.93 0.22
C MET A 130 4.15 3.20 -0.60
N ARG A 131 5.23 3.67 -1.23
CA ARG A 131 5.23 4.86 -2.08
C ARG A 131 4.25 4.72 -3.25
N LYS A 132 4.18 3.53 -3.87
CA LYS A 132 3.21 3.26 -4.94
C LYS A 132 1.78 3.35 -4.44
N GLN A 133 1.48 2.77 -3.28
CA GLN A 133 0.16 2.83 -2.65
C GLN A 133 -0.26 4.27 -2.33
N VAL A 134 0.62 5.06 -1.71
CA VAL A 134 0.37 6.48 -1.40
C VAL A 134 0.11 7.29 -2.68
N LEU A 135 0.89 7.07 -3.75
CA LEU A 135 0.68 7.74 -5.03
C LEU A 135 -0.67 7.40 -5.68
N GLU A 136 -1.10 6.15 -5.57
CA GLU A 136 -2.37 5.66 -6.12
C GLU A 136 -3.55 6.27 -5.36
N VAL A 137 -3.51 6.25 -4.02
CA VAL A 137 -4.52 6.90 -3.16
C VAL A 137 -4.59 8.40 -3.41
N LYS A 138 -3.46 9.11 -3.44
CA LYS A 138 -3.43 10.55 -3.73
C LYS A 138 -3.99 10.89 -5.10
N LYS A 139 -3.67 10.09 -6.11
CA LYS A 139 -4.19 10.30 -7.46
C LYS A 139 -5.70 10.11 -7.47
N ASN A 140 -6.21 9.04 -6.87
CA ASN A 140 -7.65 8.77 -6.77
C ASN A 140 -8.39 9.90 -6.03
N GLN A 141 -7.84 10.34 -4.89
CA GLN A 141 -8.37 11.47 -4.12
C GLN A 141 -8.36 12.77 -4.92
N GLN A 142 -7.30 13.03 -5.70
CA GLN A 142 -7.23 14.24 -6.51
C GLN A 142 -8.22 14.21 -7.68
N GLU A 143 -8.40 13.07 -8.34
CA GLU A 143 -9.38 12.88 -9.42
C GLU A 143 -10.83 12.98 -8.92
N HIS A 144 -11.09 12.50 -7.70
CA HIS A 144 -12.42 12.46 -7.10
C HIS A 144 -12.66 13.50 -5.99
N LYS A 145 -11.79 14.50 -5.87
CA LYS A 145 -11.80 15.48 -4.76
C LYS A 145 -13.18 16.09 -4.50
N ALA A 146 -13.81 16.64 -5.54
CA ALA A 146 -15.12 17.26 -5.43
C ALA A 146 -16.22 16.27 -5.02
N ARG A 147 -16.09 15.00 -5.42
CA ARG A 147 -17.03 13.93 -5.04
C ARG A 147 -16.84 13.54 -3.57
N ILE A 148 -15.60 13.41 -3.13
CA ILE A 148 -15.24 13.10 -1.74
C ILE A 148 -15.75 14.21 -0.81
N GLU A 149 -15.48 15.49 -1.11
CA GLU A 149 -15.96 16.64 -0.32
C GLU A 149 -17.49 16.68 -0.23
N MET A 150 -18.18 16.37 -1.34
CA MET A 150 -19.64 16.25 -1.36
C MET A 150 -20.12 15.11 -0.45
N LEU A 151 -19.52 13.91 -0.55
CA LEU A 151 -19.89 12.75 0.25
C LEU A 151 -19.66 13.01 1.74
N GLU A 152 -18.54 13.62 2.13
CA GLU A 152 -18.24 14.00 3.52
C GLU A 152 -19.29 14.95 4.10
N PHE A 153 -19.67 15.97 3.33
CA PHE A 153 -20.70 16.92 3.75
C PHE A 153 -22.06 16.22 3.96
N GLN A 154 -22.45 15.36 3.01
CA GLN A 154 -23.72 14.62 3.09
C GLN A 154 -23.71 13.64 4.26
N MET A 155 -22.62 12.91 4.47
CA MET A 155 -22.47 11.98 5.60
C MET A 155 -22.56 12.71 6.92
N ALA A 156 -21.82 13.82 7.10
CA ALA A 156 -21.84 14.61 8.32
C ALA A 156 -23.24 15.20 8.62
N GLU A 157 -23.97 15.66 7.59
CA GLU A 157 -25.33 16.17 7.77
C GLU A 157 -26.30 15.07 8.21
N ILE A 158 -26.21 13.86 7.63
CA ILE A 158 -27.07 12.73 8.00
C ILE A 158 -26.72 12.18 9.39
N GLU A 159 -25.43 12.06 9.72
CA GLU A 159 -24.97 11.63 11.05
C GLU A 159 -25.42 12.60 12.15
N ALA A 160 -25.31 13.92 11.91
CA ALA A 160 -25.76 14.93 12.86
C ALA A 160 -27.27 14.84 13.14
N ALA A 161 -28.07 14.38 12.17
CA ALA A 161 -29.50 14.18 12.35
C ALA A 161 -29.83 12.96 13.24
N ASN A 162 -28.90 12.01 13.41
CA ASN A 162 -29.04 10.82 14.25
C ASN A 162 -30.40 10.11 14.03
N LEU A 163 -30.64 9.71 12.79
CA LEU A 163 -31.90 9.10 12.36
C LEU A 163 -32.07 7.70 12.95
N GLN A 164 -33.30 7.35 13.34
CA GLN A 164 -33.66 5.99 13.74
C GLN A 164 -34.71 5.40 12.80
N ALA A 165 -34.56 4.12 12.45
CA ALA A 165 -35.50 3.43 11.57
C ALA A 165 -36.92 3.44 12.16
N GLY A 166 -37.91 3.84 11.33
CA GLY A 166 -39.32 3.96 11.73
C GLY A 166 -39.65 5.07 12.74
N GLU A 167 -38.71 5.98 13.04
CA GLU A 167 -38.91 7.07 14.00
C GLU A 167 -40.01 8.04 13.57
N ASP A 168 -40.06 8.38 12.28
CA ASP A 168 -41.06 9.25 11.67
C ASP A 168 -42.49 8.72 11.86
N LEU A 169 -42.69 7.41 11.72
CA LEU A 169 -43.99 6.77 11.92
C LEU A 169 -44.46 6.90 13.37
N VAL A 170 -43.56 6.67 14.33
CA VAL A 170 -43.86 6.76 15.76
C VAL A 170 -44.19 8.20 16.16
N LEU A 171 -43.38 9.16 15.72
CA LEU A 171 -43.56 10.58 16.04
C LEU A 171 -44.82 11.16 15.40
N ASN A 172 -45.19 10.76 14.18
CA ASN A 172 -46.45 11.19 13.57
C ASN A 172 -47.67 10.66 14.34
N GLN A 173 -47.65 9.40 14.80
CA GLN A 173 -48.72 8.86 15.64
C GLN A 173 -48.82 9.59 16.99
N GLU A 174 -47.67 9.94 17.58
CA GLU A 174 -47.62 10.73 18.81
C GLU A 174 -48.17 12.15 18.59
N ARG A 175 -47.75 12.82 17.51
CA ARG A 175 -48.23 14.16 17.12
C ARG A 175 -49.74 14.19 16.97
N GLU A 176 -50.33 13.23 16.26
CA GLU A 176 -51.78 13.15 16.08
C GLU A 176 -52.53 13.03 17.42
N LYS A 177 -52.02 12.21 18.36
CA LYS A 177 -52.60 12.10 19.71
C LYS A 177 -52.52 13.42 20.47
N LEU A 178 -51.37 14.09 20.44
CA LEU A 178 -51.14 15.36 21.12
C LEU A 178 -51.98 16.49 20.52
N LEU A 179 -52.14 16.55 19.20
CA LEU A 179 -53.01 17.52 18.52
C LEU A 179 -54.48 17.30 18.88
N ASN A 180 -54.93 16.05 18.96
CA ASN A 180 -56.28 15.74 19.43
C ASN A 180 -56.50 16.19 20.87
N HIS A 181 -55.53 15.96 21.77
CA HIS A 181 -55.59 16.44 23.15
C HIS A 181 -55.63 17.97 23.21
N LYS A 182 -54.81 18.65 22.42
CA LYS A 182 -54.83 20.11 22.30
C LYS A 182 -56.19 20.63 21.85
N ASN A 183 -56.75 20.04 20.79
CA ASN A 183 -58.06 20.44 20.27
C ASN A 183 -59.16 20.25 21.31
N ILE A 184 -59.12 19.17 22.09
CA ILE A 184 -60.04 18.94 23.22
C ILE A 184 -59.85 20.02 24.29
N ALA A 185 -58.60 20.29 24.69
CA ALA A 185 -58.25 21.30 25.69
C ALA A 185 -58.76 22.69 25.30
N ASP A 186 -58.44 23.12 24.08
CA ASP A 186 -58.82 24.42 23.54
C ASP A 186 -60.35 24.54 23.44
N THR A 187 -61.03 23.47 22.99
CA THR A 187 -62.50 23.45 22.84
C THR A 187 -63.20 23.53 24.20
N LEU A 188 -62.73 22.76 25.19
CA LEU A 188 -63.32 22.77 26.54
C LEU A 188 -63.07 24.11 27.24
N THR A 189 -61.85 24.64 27.13
CA THR A 189 -61.48 25.95 27.68
C THR A 189 -62.34 27.05 27.07
N ASN A 190 -62.49 27.07 25.74
CA ASN A 190 -63.35 28.03 25.06
C ASN A 190 -64.82 27.90 25.49
N ALA A 191 -65.34 26.67 25.62
CA ALA A 191 -66.71 26.45 26.09
C ALA A 191 -66.92 26.97 27.52
N TYR A 192 -65.98 26.71 28.42
CA TYR A 192 -65.98 27.23 29.78
C TYR A 192 -65.93 28.76 29.81
N SER A 193 -64.99 29.38 29.09
CA SER A 193 -64.86 30.84 29.02
C SER A 193 -66.07 31.56 28.43
N MET A 194 -66.90 30.90 27.62
CA MET A 194 -68.16 31.49 27.13
C MET A 194 -69.29 31.42 28.15
N LEU A 195 -69.27 30.41 29.02
CA LEU A 195 -70.25 30.25 30.08
C LEU A 195 -69.93 31.12 31.29
N ASP A 196 -68.67 31.11 31.73
CA ASP A 196 -68.23 31.82 32.93
C ASP A 196 -66.79 32.34 32.78
N ASN A 197 -66.66 33.64 32.53
CA ASN A 197 -65.38 34.34 32.40
C ASN A 197 -65.52 35.75 32.99
N GLU A 198 -64.42 36.32 33.48
CA GLU A 198 -64.39 37.60 34.20
C GLU A 198 -64.90 38.77 33.35
N ASP A 199 -64.65 38.77 32.05
CA ASP A 199 -65.03 39.86 31.14
C ASP A 199 -66.45 39.71 30.54
N PHE A 200 -66.90 38.48 30.32
CA PHE A 200 -68.22 38.18 29.72
C PHE A 200 -68.72 36.81 30.18
N SER A 201 -69.61 36.79 31.18
CA SER A 201 -70.21 35.57 31.72
C SER A 201 -71.68 35.45 31.31
N SER A 202 -71.97 34.48 30.44
CA SER A 202 -73.35 34.12 30.10
C SER A 202 -74.13 33.73 31.35
N LEU A 203 -73.47 33.03 32.29
CA LEU A 203 -74.04 32.64 33.57
C LEU A 203 -74.42 33.86 34.43
N ALA A 204 -73.58 34.91 34.46
CA ALA A 204 -73.89 36.14 35.18
C ALA A 204 -75.07 36.90 34.54
N ASN A 205 -75.16 36.91 33.21
CA ASN A 205 -76.30 37.51 32.51
C ASN A 205 -77.61 36.76 32.82
N VAL A 206 -77.59 35.43 32.82
CA VAL A 206 -78.73 34.59 33.20
C VAL A 206 -79.12 34.81 34.66
N ARG A 207 -78.14 34.90 35.58
CA ARG A 207 -78.37 35.22 37.00
C ARG A 207 -79.06 36.57 37.18
N SER A 208 -78.64 37.57 36.40
CA SER A 208 -79.21 38.92 36.48
C SER A 208 -80.66 38.94 35.99
N ALA A 209 -80.93 38.27 34.86
CA ALA A 209 -82.30 38.10 34.37
C ALA A 209 -83.18 37.29 35.34
N MET A 210 -82.61 36.28 36.02
CA MET A 210 -83.29 35.50 37.06
C MET A 210 -83.75 36.41 38.21
N ASN A 211 -82.85 37.24 38.75
CA ASN A 211 -83.16 38.17 39.84
C ASN A 211 -84.22 39.21 39.43
N ASP A 212 -84.14 39.73 38.20
CA ASP A 212 -85.12 40.69 37.69
C ASP A 212 -86.51 40.05 37.55
N MET A 213 -86.60 38.81 37.07
CA MET A 213 -87.88 38.08 36.96
C MET A 213 -88.46 37.69 38.31
N GLU A 214 -87.63 37.30 39.28
CA GLU A 214 -88.04 37.02 40.66
C GLU A 214 -88.68 38.26 41.30
N SER A 215 -88.23 39.47 40.96
CA SER A 215 -88.82 40.72 41.47
C SER A 215 -90.25 40.99 40.96
N VAL A 216 -90.68 40.33 39.88
CA VAL A 216 -91.99 40.54 39.25
C VAL A 216 -92.92 39.33 39.25
N GLU A 217 -92.51 38.20 39.81
CA GLU A 217 -93.26 36.93 39.74
C GLU A 217 -94.59 36.90 40.51
N GLU A 218 -94.79 37.85 41.42
CA GLU A 218 -96.05 37.98 42.17
C GLU A 218 -97.14 38.73 41.40
N TYR A 219 -96.78 39.47 40.34
CA TYR A 219 -97.72 40.31 39.60
C TYR A 219 -98.55 39.55 38.56
N ASP A 220 -98.02 38.47 37.97
CA ASP A 220 -98.71 37.67 36.94
C ASP A 220 -98.27 36.19 36.98
N PRO A 221 -99.20 35.21 36.87
CA PRO A 221 -98.86 33.79 36.75
C PRO A 221 -97.89 33.44 35.60
N GLU A 222 -97.96 34.14 34.47
CA GLU A 222 -97.04 33.96 33.33
C GLU A 222 -95.60 34.35 33.72
N TYR A 223 -95.43 35.43 34.48
CA TYR A 223 -94.13 35.85 34.98
C TYR A 223 -93.54 34.87 35.98
N ARG A 224 -94.38 34.24 36.80
CA ARG A 224 -93.96 33.17 37.72
C ARG A 224 -93.45 31.92 36.99
N GLU A 225 -94.10 31.54 35.89
CA GLU A 225 -93.66 30.41 35.06
C GLU A 225 -92.29 30.70 34.42
N ILE A 226 -92.09 31.92 33.90
CA ILE A 226 -90.82 32.37 33.33
C ILE A 226 -89.72 32.44 34.42
N SER A 227 -90.01 33.03 35.58
CA SER A 227 -89.10 33.12 36.75
C SER A 227 -88.62 31.73 37.17
N SER A 228 -89.54 30.79 37.34
CA SER A 228 -89.24 29.40 37.71
C SER A 228 -88.35 28.72 36.66
N SER A 229 -88.70 28.85 35.38
CA SER A 229 -87.91 28.28 34.27
C SER A 229 -86.49 28.84 34.19
N LEU A 230 -86.34 30.15 34.47
CA LEU A 230 -85.05 30.83 34.44
C LEU A 230 -84.16 30.43 35.63
N SER A 231 -84.76 30.23 36.81
CA SER A 231 -84.07 29.70 37.99
C SER A 231 -83.57 28.27 37.77
N GLU A 232 -84.41 27.38 37.23
CA GLU A 232 -84.01 26.02 36.87
C GLU A 232 -82.86 26.02 35.85
N THR A 233 -82.97 26.85 34.81
CA THR A 233 -81.95 26.97 33.76
C THR A 233 -80.62 27.49 34.33
N TYR A 234 -80.66 28.47 35.23
CA TYR A 234 -79.47 29.01 35.88
C TYR A 234 -78.68 27.93 36.62
N TYR A 235 -79.33 27.14 37.48
CA TYR A 235 -78.65 26.10 38.24
C TYR A 235 -78.13 24.95 37.37
N VAL A 236 -78.84 24.62 36.27
CA VAL A 236 -78.35 23.65 35.27
C VAL A 236 -77.08 24.15 34.59
N LEU A 237 -77.04 25.42 34.18
CA LEU A 237 -75.84 26.02 33.58
C LEU A 237 -74.69 26.11 34.58
N GLU A 238 -74.96 26.45 35.85
CA GLU A 238 -73.95 26.52 36.90
C GLU A 238 -73.29 25.15 37.14
N ASP A 239 -74.08 24.07 37.19
CA ASP A 239 -73.54 22.69 37.30
C ASP A 239 -72.66 22.32 36.11
N ILE A 240 -73.11 22.63 34.88
CA ILE A 240 -72.33 22.35 33.66
C ILE A 240 -71.01 23.13 33.68
N SER A 241 -71.02 24.41 34.05
CA SER A 241 -69.80 25.23 34.15
C SER A 241 -68.81 24.65 35.16
N LYS A 242 -69.26 24.29 36.36
CA LYS A 242 -68.40 23.67 37.39
C LYS A 242 -67.83 22.33 36.94
N ARG A 243 -68.61 21.53 36.22
CA ARG A 243 -68.14 20.25 35.65
C ARG A 243 -67.10 20.47 34.56
N LEU A 244 -67.26 21.47 33.71
CA LEU A 244 -66.27 21.84 32.70
C LEU A 244 -64.97 22.33 33.35
N GLU A 245 -65.05 23.18 34.36
CA GLU A 245 -63.90 23.64 35.15
C GLU A 245 -63.11 22.46 35.72
N ALA A 246 -63.79 21.53 36.40
CA ALA A 246 -63.15 20.33 36.96
C ALA A 246 -62.52 19.43 35.89
N ILE A 247 -63.09 19.34 34.68
CA ILE A 247 -62.49 18.58 33.58
C ILE A 247 -61.22 19.29 33.08
N ILE A 248 -61.25 20.61 32.94
CA ILE A 248 -60.11 21.41 32.47
C ILE A 248 -58.95 21.34 33.47
N GLU A 249 -59.23 21.44 34.78
CA GLU A 249 -58.21 21.33 35.84
C GLU A 249 -57.47 19.98 35.81
N ASN A 250 -58.17 18.91 35.42
CA ASN A 250 -57.60 17.56 35.32
C ASN A 250 -57.02 17.23 33.93
N LEU A 251 -57.06 18.18 32.99
CA LEU A 251 -56.62 17.95 31.62
C LEU A 251 -55.10 18.11 31.50
N ASP A 252 -54.39 16.98 31.44
CA ASP A 252 -52.93 16.96 31.33
C ASP A 252 -52.48 17.04 29.85
N PHE A 253 -52.46 18.27 29.31
CA PHE A 253 -51.91 18.53 27.97
C PHE A 253 -50.44 18.98 28.05
N ASP A 254 -49.54 18.14 27.53
CA ASP A 254 -48.11 18.47 27.43
C ASP A 254 -47.78 19.21 26.11
N GLY A 255 -47.94 20.53 26.13
CA GLY A 255 -47.57 21.39 25.00
C GLY A 255 -46.07 21.42 24.70
N ASN A 256 -45.22 21.19 25.70
CA ASN A 256 -43.77 21.12 25.50
C ASN A 256 -43.40 19.87 24.69
N ARG A 257 -44.04 18.74 24.98
CA ARG A 257 -43.84 17.50 24.24
C ARG A 257 -44.30 17.63 22.79
N LEU A 258 -45.45 18.25 22.54
CA LEU A 258 -45.92 18.52 21.17
C LEU A 258 -44.88 19.32 20.37
N MET A 259 -44.34 20.39 20.95
CA MET A 259 -43.31 21.20 20.30
C MET A 259 -42.01 20.42 20.03
N GLN A 260 -41.58 19.54 20.95
CA GLN A 260 -40.42 18.67 20.74
C GLN A 260 -40.64 17.70 19.56
N VAL A 261 -41.83 17.09 19.50
CA VAL A 261 -42.21 16.17 18.42
C VAL A 261 -42.26 16.90 17.08
N GLU A 262 -42.85 18.10 17.02
CA GLU A 262 -42.89 18.90 15.79
C GLU A 262 -41.49 19.32 15.33
N ASN A 263 -40.65 19.83 16.23
CA ASN A 263 -39.26 20.19 15.89
C ASN A 263 -38.46 18.99 15.37
N ARG A 264 -38.67 17.80 15.97
CA ARG A 264 -38.00 16.57 15.51
C ARG A 264 -38.51 16.14 14.13
N LEU A 265 -39.83 16.18 13.90
CA LEU A 265 -40.43 15.88 12.60
C LEU A 265 -39.96 16.85 11.50
N ASP A 266 -39.81 18.14 11.81
CA ASP A 266 -39.29 19.14 10.86
C ASP A 266 -37.84 18.86 10.44
N LEU A 267 -37.00 18.45 11.40
CA LEU A 267 -35.64 17.99 11.11
C LEU A 267 -35.66 16.76 10.21
N LEU A 268 -36.48 15.75 10.55
CA LEU A 268 -36.63 14.53 9.74
C LEU A 268 -37.08 14.88 8.32
N HIS A 269 -38.10 15.73 8.15
CA HIS A 269 -38.58 16.16 6.83
C HIS A 269 -37.52 16.93 6.02
N THR A 270 -36.72 17.76 6.68
CA THR A 270 -35.64 18.50 6.02
C THR A 270 -34.60 17.54 5.44
N ILE A 271 -34.22 16.52 6.22
CA ILE A 271 -33.22 15.52 5.85
C ILE A 271 -33.77 14.55 4.80
N THR A 272 -34.99 14.03 4.99
CA THR A 272 -35.62 13.13 4.00
C THR A 272 -35.77 13.85 2.68
N ARG A 273 -36.28 15.08 2.63
CA ARG A 273 -36.42 15.84 1.38
C ARG A 273 -35.10 16.00 0.59
N LYS A 274 -33.95 16.07 1.27
CA LYS A 274 -32.63 16.18 0.62
C LYS A 274 -32.10 14.85 0.10
N TYR A 275 -32.33 13.76 0.83
CA TYR A 275 -31.58 12.51 0.66
C TYR A 275 -32.45 11.27 0.37
N GLY A 276 -33.78 11.38 0.40
CA GLY A 276 -34.69 10.25 0.22
C GLY A 276 -36.17 10.63 0.23
N GLY A 277 -37.04 9.64 0.37
CA GLY A 277 -38.47 9.86 0.63
C GLY A 277 -38.79 9.70 2.12
N THR A 278 -38.30 8.60 2.69
CA THR A 278 -38.53 8.18 4.07
C THR A 278 -37.22 8.15 4.87
N VAL A 279 -37.31 8.04 6.20
CA VAL A 279 -36.14 7.91 7.08
C VAL A 279 -35.31 6.67 6.70
N ASP A 280 -35.97 5.56 6.39
CA ASP A 280 -35.31 4.32 5.97
C ASP A 280 -34.58 4.48 4.63
N ASP A 281 -35.15 5.23 3.69
CA ASP A 281 -34.47 5.55 2.42
C ASP A 281 -33.18 6.36 2.65
N VAL A 282 -33.20 7.31 3.60
CA VAL A 282 -32.02 8.10 3.94
C VAL A 282 -30.94 7.22 4.59
N LEU A 283 -31.32 6.30 5.47
CA LEU A 283 -30.38 5.34 6.07
C LEU A 283 -29.75 4.42 5.02
N LEU A 284 -30.53 3.95 4.05
CA LEU A 284 -30.01 3.18 2.91
C LEU A 284 -29.08 4.01 2.03
N TYR A 285 -29.45 5.27 1.76
CA TYR A 285 -28.60 6.22 1.05
C TYR A 285 -27.29 6.45 1.79
N PHE A 286 -27.33 6.64 3.11
CA PHE A 286 -26.18 6.84 3.98
C PHE A 286 -25.19 5.67 3.91
N ALA A 287 -25.69 4.43 3.98
CA ALA A 287 -24.86 3.23 3.82
C ALA A 287 -24.19 3.19 2.42
N LYS A 288 -24.93 3.54 1.37
CA LYS A 288 -24.41 3.57 -0.01
C LYS A 288 -23.32 4.62 -0.21
N ILE A 289 -23.52 5.85 0.28
CA ILE A 289 -22.51 6.91 0.16
C ILE A 289 -21.27 6.63 1.01
N THR A 290 -21.44 5.93 2.14
CA THR A 290 -20.32 5.50 2.99
C THR A 290 -19.47 4.45 2.28
N GLU A 291 -20.10 3.47 1.62
CA GLU A 291 -19.39 2.50 0.79
C GLU A 291 -18.65 3.18 -0.37
N GLU A 292 -19.31 4.11 -1.08
CA GLU A 292 -18.70 4.89 -2.14
C GLU A 292 -17.51 5.73 -1.63
N TYR A 293 -17.66 6.40 -0.49
CA TYR A 293 -16.60 7.17 0.14
C TYR A 293 -15.38 6.30 0.44
N ASN A 294 -15.58 5.14 1.08
CA ASN A 294 -14.51 4.21 1.44
C ASN A 294 -13.79 3.64 0.20
N LEU A 295 -14.52 3.40 -0.90
CA LEU A 295 -13.92 2.98 -2.18
C LEU A 295 -13.05 4.09 -2.79
N LEU A 296 -13.48 5.35 -2.68
CA LEU A 296 -12.75 6.50 -3.22
C LEU A 296 -11.53 6.89 -2.36
N THR A 297 -11.61 6.74 -1.04
CA THR A 297 -10.54 7.11 -0.11
C THR A 297 -9.57 5.97 0.20
N GLY A 298 -9.96 4.72 -0.06
CA GLY A 298 -9.18 3.51 0.21
C GLY A 298 -9.37 3.01 1.65
N ASN A 299 -9.60 1.71 1.82
CA ASN A 299 -9.94 1.12 3.12
C ASN A 299 -8.80 1.25 4.18
N ASN A 300 -9.22 1.73 5.37
CA ASN A 300 -8.71 1.50 6.74
C ASN A 300 -7.38 2.09 7.23
N LEU A 301 -6.50 2.63 6.40
CA LEU A 301 -5.40 3.47 6.88
C LEU A 301 -5.64 4.88 6.38
N SER A 302 -5.68 5.84 7.31
CA SER A 302 -5.79 7.25 6.92
C SER A 302 -4.65 7.56 5.94
N SER A 303 -4.92 8.38 4.93
CA SER A 303 -3.88 8.90 4.02
C SER A 303 -2.68 9.45 4.81
N GLU A 304 -2.96 10.05 5.98
CA GLU A 304 -1.95 10.55 6.92
C GLU A 304 -1.10 9.45 7.55
N ASP A 305 -1.69 8.31 7.92
CA ASP A 305 -0.96 7.17 8.49
C ASP A 305 0.01 6.57 7.46
N MET A 306 -0.46 6.40 6.22
CA MET A 306 0.37 5.89 5.13
C MET A 306 1.53 6.84 4.81
N GLU A 307 1.30 8.16 4.85
CA GLU A 307 2.37 9.16 4.70
C GLU A 307 3.39 9.11 5.85
N ALA A 308 2.91 8.94 7.09
CA ALA A 308 3.78 8.83 8.26
C ALA A 308 4.65 7.57 8.19
N GLU A 309 4.09 6.42 7.80
CA GLU A 309 4.85 5.19 7.57
C GLU A 309 5.84 5.33 6.42
N LEU A 310 5.43 5.93 5.30
CA LEU A 310 6.32 6.18 4.16
C LEU A 310 7.54 7.01 4.58
N LYS A 311 7.33 8.04 5.40
CA LYS A 311 8.41 8.89 5.92
C LYS A 311 9.36 8.12 6.84
N LYS A 312 8.85 7.23 7.69
CA LYS A 312 9.69 6.35 8.53
C LYS A 312 10.55 5.42 7.67
N LEU A 313 9.95 4.81 6.65
CA LEU A 313 10.67 3.97 5.69
C LEU A 313 11.72 4.76 4.92
N GLU A 314 11.42 6.01 4.53
CA GLU A 314 12.37 6.88 3.83
C GLU A 314 13.58 7.23 4.70
N VAL A 315 13.37 7.60 5.97
CA VAL A 315 14.46 7.89 6.90
C VAL A 315 15.38 6.67 7.09
N ASN A 316 14.78 5.49 7.29
CA ASN A 316 15.54 4.25 7.41
C ASN A 316 16.30 3.91 6.11
N LEU A 317 15.67 4.11 4.95
CA LEU A 317 16.28 3.86 3.65
C LEU A 317 17.47 4.79 3.39
N VAL A 318 17.38 6.07 3.78
CA VAL A 318 18.49 7.04 3.66
C VAL A 318 19.67 6.63 4.52
N ASP A 319 19.42 6.21 5.77
CA ASP A 319 20.47 5.75 6.67
C ASP A 319 21.17 4.49 6.14
N LEU A 320 20.40 3.46 5.76
CA LEU A 320 20.94 2.22 5.18
C LEU A 320 21.70 2.48 3.87
N ALA A 321 21.24 3.41 3.04
CA ALA A 321 21.96 3.80 1.83
C ALA A 321 23.31 4.46 2.14
N GLY A 322 23.38 5.29 3.19
CA GLY A 322 24.62 5.88 3.66
C GLY A 322 25.61 4.83 4.17
N GLN A 323 25.13 3.86 4.95
CA GLN A 323 25.94 2.74 5.42
C GLN A 323 26.47 1.89 4.25
N LEU A 324 25.60 1.53 3.30
CA LEU A 324 25.97 0.75 2.11
C LEU A 324 26.97 1.49 1.22
N ALA A 325 26.80 2.80 1.04
CA ALA A 325 27.75 3.65 0.33
C ALA A 325 29.12 3.66 1.00
N SER A 326 29.19 3.85 2.32
CA SER A 326 30.45 3.80 3.07
C SER A 326 31.16 2.46 2.91
N ALA A 327 30.44 1.36 3.11
CA ALA A 327 31.00 0.02 2.97
C ALA A 327 31.53 -0.23 1.54
N ARG A 328 30.83 0.26 0.50
CA ARG A 328 31.32 0.19 -0.88
C ARG A 328 32.58 1.01 -1.14
N HIS A 329 32.70 2.18 -0.53
CA HIS A 329 33.92 2.98 -0.68
C HIS A 329 35.12 2.26 -0.05
N ASP A 330 34.93 1.57 1.07
CA ASP A 330 35.97 0.74 1.68
C ASP A 330 36.34 -0.45 0.77
N LEU A 331 35.34 -1.15 0.19
CA LEU A 331 35.56 -2.20 -0.80
C LEU A 331 36.30 -1.69 -2.05
N ALA A 332 35.97 -0.48 -2.50
CA ALA A 332 36.65 0.14 -3.64
C ALA A 332 38.13 0.38 -3.36
N GLN A 333 38.49 0.85 -2.17
CA GLN A 333 39.90 1.02 -1.79
C GLN A 333 40.66 -0.31 -1.75
N GLN A 334 40.01 -1.37 -1.25
CA GLN A 334 40.59 -2.72 -1.25
C GLN A 334 40.81 -3.22 -2.67
N LEU A 335 39.78 -3.12 -3.52
CA LEU A 335 39.83 -3.52 -4.92
C LEU A 335 40.91 -2.74 -5.70
N GLU A 336 40.99 -1.42 -5.51
CA GLU A 336 42.03 -0.58 -6.11
C GLU A 336 43.45 -1.02 -5.70
N SER A 337 43.64 -1.38 -4.43
CA SER A 337 44.93 -1.86 -3.93
C SER A 337 45.30 -3.23 -4.50
N GLU A 338 44.36 -4.18 -4.55
CA GLU A 338 44.60 -5.52 -5.09
C GLU A 338 44.88 -5.48 -6.59
N ILE A 339 44.07 -4.74 -7.36
CA ILE A 339 44.31 -4.57 -8.81
C ILE A 339 45.66 -3.90 -9.06
N LYS A 340 46.07 -2.94 -8.23
CA LYS A 340 47.38 -2.30 -8.36
C LYS A 340 48.52 -3.29 -8.15
N GLN A 341 48.42 -4.23 -7.21
CA GLN A 341 49.41 -5.29 -7.01
C GLN A 341 49.47 -6.22 -8.24
N GLU A 342 48.31 -6.70 -8.72
CA GLU A 342 48.24 -7.56 -9.92
C GLU A 342 48.81 -6.86 -11.16
N LEU A 343 48.59 -5.55 -11.31
CA LEU A 343 49.17 -4.77 -12.42
C LEU A 343 50.69 -4.64 -12.32
N GLN A 344 51.26 -4.58 -11.12
CA GLN A 344 52.72 -4.60 -10.94
C GLN A 344 53.31 -5.95 -11.40
N ASP A 345 52.69 -7.06 -11.01
CA ASP A 345 53.13 -8.41 -11.40
C ASP A 345 53.06 -8.64 -12.93
N LEU A 346 52.19 -7.90 -13.63
CA LEU A 346 52.04 -7.93 -15.08
C LEU A 346 52.91 -6.90 -15.82
N TYR A 347 53.95 -6.37 -15.18
CA TYR A 347 54.86 -5.35 -15.70
C TYR A 347 54.16 -4.02 -16.10
N MET A 348 53.04 -3.70 -15.44
CA MET A 348 52.25 -2.48 -15.64
C MET A 348 52.26 -1.59 -14.38
N GLU A 349 53.42 -1.44 -13.74
CA GLU A 349 53.60 -0.69 -12.47
C GLU A 349 53.12 0.77 -12.49
N LYS A 350 53.04 1.34 -13.70
CA LYS A 350 52.65 2.73 -13.96
C LYS A 350 51.14 2.91 -14.16
N ALA A 351 50.40 1.82 -14.35
CA ALA A 351 48.96 1.86 -14.52
C ALA A 351 48.27 2.11 -13.17
N GLN A 352 47.20 2.91 -13.18
CA GLN A 352 46.39 3.21 -12.01
C GLN A 352 44.94 2.88 -12.31
N PHE A 353 44.33 2.09 -11.43
CA PHE A 353 42.90 1.80 -11.44
C PHE A 353 42.20 2.66 -10.38
N GLN A 354 41.00 3.13 -10.70
CA GLN A 354 40.16 3.92 -9.79
C GLN A 354 38.70 3.54 -9.96
N VAL A 355 38.00 3.35 -8.84
CA VAL A 355 36.54 3.21 -8.80
C VAL A 355 35.96 4.61 -8.57
N ARG A 356 35.01 5.00 -9.41
CA ARG A 356 34.31 6.28 -9.26
C ARG A 356 32.84 6.07 -8.93
N PHE A 357 32.37 6.86 -7.98
CA PHE A 357 30.98 6.89 -7.54
C PHE A 357 30.31 8.16 -8.05
N SER A 358 29.08 8.03 -8.52
CA SER A 358 28.21 9.15 -8.85
C SER A 358 26.89 9.01 -8.13
N LYS A 359 26.36 10.12 -7.58
CA LYS A 359 25.07 10.10 -6.88
C LYS A 359 23.94 9.77 -7.86
N GLY A 360 23.08 8.84 -7.47
CA GLY A 360 21.92 8.38 -8.22
C GLY A 360 20.62 8.53 -7.44
N LYS A 361 19.52 8.11 -8.07
CA LYS A 361 18.24 7.91 -7.37
C LYS A 361 18.30 6.59 -6.61
N PHE A 362 17.50 6.45 -5.56
CA PHE A 362 17.32 5.16 -4.88
C PHE A 362 16.89 4.07 -5.88
N SER A 363 17.58 2.95 -5.83
CA SER A 363 17.35 1.76 -6.61
C SER A 363 17.55 0.54 -5.72
N ARG A 364 17.24 -0.66 -6.21
CA ARG A 364 17.51 -1.89 -5.45
C ARG A 364 19.01 -2.11 -5.17
N GLU A 365 19.88 -1.44 -5.92
CA GLU A 365 21.34 -1.49 -5.72
C GLU A 365 21.87 -0.34 -4.86
N GLY A 366 21.07 0.62 -4.40
CA GLY A 366 21.57 1.79 -3.67
C GLY A 366 21.17 3.11 -4.31
N ASN A 367 21.78 4.19 -3.82
CA ASN A 367 21.62 5.56 -4.32
C ASN A 367 22.90 6.10 -5.01
N GLU A 368 23.76 5.20 -5.47
CA GLU A 368 24.99 5.53 -6.19
C GLU A 368 25.15 4.62 -7.41
N THR A 369 25.84 5.13 -8.42
CA THR A 369 26.29 4.35 -9.57
C THR A 369 27.81 4.25 -9.52
N VAL A 370 28.33 3.07 -9.83
CA VAL A 370 29.76 2.76 -9.83
C VAL A 370 30.24 2.67 -11.27
N GLU A 371 31.42 3.24 -11.55
CA GLU A 371 32.08 3.09 -12.83
C GLU A 371 33.60 2.95 -12.63
N PHE A 372 34.22 2.01 -13.35
CA PHE A 372 35.65 1.75 -13.30
C PHE A 372 36.44 2.63 -14.28
N TYR A 373 37.51 3.24 -13.77
CA TYR A 373 38.37 4.15 -14.48
C TYR A 373 39.83 3.68 -14.43
N ILE A 374 40.58 4.06 -15.46
CA ILE A 374 41.98 3.70 -15.55
C ILE A 374 42.84 4.78 -16.21
N SER A 375 44.11 4.84 -15.78
CA SER A 375 45.20 5.50 -16.47
C SER A 375 46.32 4.49 -16.74
N THR A 376 46.75 4.31 -17.99
CA THR A 376 47.78 3.32 -18.36
C THR A 376 49.21 3.87 -18.27
N ASN A 377 49.38 5.20 -18.37
CA ASN A 377 50.68 5.86 -18.38
C ASN A 377 50.75 7.00 -17.34
N PRO A 378 51.93 7.24 -16.72
CA PRO A 378 52.10 8.36 -15.81
C PRO A 378 51.88 9.69 -16.55
N GLY A 379 50.96 10.50 -16.04
CA GLY A 379 50.60 11.80 -16.64
C GLY A 379 49.39 11.75 -17.58
N GLU A 380 48.82 10.59 -17.88
CA GLU A 380 47.51 10.50 -18.53
C GLU A 380 46.36 10.63 -17.52
N ASN A 381 45.30 11.33 -17.91
CA ASN A 381 44.07 11.40 -17.11
C ASN A 381 43.33 10.06 -17.09
N PHE A 382 42.68 9.76 -15.96
CA PHE A 382 41.76 8.63 -15.83
C PHE A 382 40.66 8.69 -16.89
N LYS A 383 40.49 7.61 -17.63
CA LYS A 383 39.43 7.41 -18.62
C LYS A 383 38.52 6.25 -18.17
N PRO A 384 37.22 6.29 -18.50
CA PRO A 384 36.35 5.15 -18.30
C PRO A 384 36.94 3.91 -18.99
N LEU A 385 36.92 2.77 -18.33
CA LEU A 385 37.49 1.53 -18.84
C LEU A 385 36.96 1.19 -20.24
N VAL A 386 35.68 1.45 -20.47
CA VAL A 386 34.95 1.23 -21.73
C VAL A 386 35.55 2.01 -22.92
N LYS A 387 36.27 3.11 -22.67
CA LYS A 387 36.81 4.01 -23.69
C LYS A 387 38.30 3.79 -23.98
N VAL A 388 38.95 2.82 -23.33
CA VAL A 388 40.38 2.57 -23.51
C VAL A 388 40.60 1.63 -24.69
N ALA A 389 41.04 2.20 -25.82
CA ALA A 389 41.29 1.47 -27.06
C ALA A 389 42.78 1.08 -27.19
N SER A 390 43.16 -0.12 -26.74
CA SER A 390 44.46 -0.76 -27.08
C SER A 390 44.47 -2.25 -26.72
N GLY A 391 44.48 -3.14 -27.73
CA GLY A 391 44.21 -4.58 -27.56
C GLY A 391 45.23 -5.40 -26.75
N GLY A 392 46.45 -4.89 -26.54
CA GLY A 392 47.49 -5.60 -25.78
C GLY A 392 47.52 -5.25 -24.29
N GLU A 393 47.42 -3.96 -23.97
CA GLU A 393 47.40 -3.46 -22.59
C GLU A 393 46.05 -3.74 -21.92
N LEU A 394 44.95 -3.60 -22.67
CA LEU A 394 43.62 -3.91 -22.16
C LEU A 394 43.50 -5.38 -21.78
N SER A 395 44.07 -6.30 -22.56
CA SER A 395 44.03 -7.74 -22.25
C SER A 395 44.76 -8.08 -20.94
N ARG A 396 45.92 -7.45 -20.68
CA ARG A 396 46.63 -7.60 -19.40
C ARG A 396 45.86 -6.96 -18.25
N LEU A 397 45.19 -5.85 -18.51
CA LEU A 397 44.36 -5.17 -17.52
C LEU A 397 43.12 -5.96 -17.12
N MET A 398 42.42 -6.51 -18.10
CA MET A 398 41.30 -7.42 -17.88
C MET A 398 41.76 -8.62 -17.04
N LEU A 399 42.94 -9.16 -17.33
CA LEU A 399 43.56 -10.23 -16.54
C LEU A 399 43.85 -9.78 -15.10
N ALA A 400 44.43 -8.61 -14.87
CA ALA A 400 44.70 -8.10 -13.51
C ALA A 400 43.41 -7.96 -12.70
N ILE A 401 42.40 -7.34 -13.31
CA ILE A 401 41.09 -7.11 -12.69
C ILE A 401 40.42 -8.45 -12.38
N LYS A 402 40.41 -9.39 -13.32
CA LYS A 402 39.83 -10.73 -13.11
C LYS A 402 40.63 -11.59 -12.13
N SER A 403 41.95 -11.48 -12.10
CA SER A 403 42.81 -12.19 -11.12
C SER A 403 42.43 -11.78 -9.70
N ALA A 404 42.25 -10.47 -9.48
CA ALA A 404 41.76 -9.93 -8.21
C ALA A 404 40.36 -10.50 -7.85
N PHE A 405 39.41 -10.54 -8.79
CA PHE A 405 38.09 -11.14 -8.56
C PHE A 405 38.14 -12.67 -8.30
N SER A 406 38.92 -13.41 -9.09
CA SER A 406 38.98 -14.88 -9.04
C SER A 406 39.66 -15.42 -7.78
N ARG A 407 40.63 -14.71 -7.18
CA ARG A 407 41.22 -15.10 -5.89
C ARG A 407 40.17 -15.16 -4.78
N LYS A 408 39.13 -14.33 -4.88
CA LYS A 408 38.06 -14.26 -3.89
C LYS A 408 36.96 -15.32 -4.12
N GLU A 409 36.72 -15.69 -5.38
CA GLU A 409 35.79 -16.77 -5.76
C GLU A 409 36.32 -18.19 -5.49
N GLY A 410 37.60 -18.35 -5.13
CA GLY A 410 38.19 -19.68 -4.86
C GLY A 410 38.40 -20.54 -6.12
N LYS A 411 38.47 -19.93 -7.31
CA LYS A 411 38.76 -20.66 -8.56
C LYS A 411 40.25 -20.93 -8.72
N THR A 412 40.60 -22.17 -9.08
CA THR A 412 41.97 -22.72 -9.03
C THR A 412 42.80 -22.49 -10.30
N SER A 413 42.21 -22.19 -11.46
CA SER A 413 42.97 -22.01 -12.71
C SER A 413 42.26 -21.14 -13.75
N ILE A 414 42.97 -20.13 -14.26
CA ILE A 414 42.49 -19.17 -15.27
C ILE A 414 43.32 -19.37 -16.54
N VAL A 415 42.68 -19.62 -17.69
CA VAL A 415 43.38 -19.77 -18.98
C VAL A 415 42.79 -18.82 -20.03
N PHE A 416 43.66 -18.08 -20.72
CA PHE A 416 43.34 -17.13 -21.80
C PHE A 416 43.65 -17.70 -23.18
#